data_AF-A0AAD7INN3-F1
#
_entry.id   AF-A0AAD7INN3-F1
#
_cell.length_a   1.000
_cell.length_b   1.000
_cell.length_c   1.000
_cell.angle_alpha   90.00
_cell.angle_beta   90.00
_cell.angle_gamma   90.00
#
_symmetry.space_group_name_H-M   'P 1'
#
loop_
_entity.id
_entity.type
_entity.pdbx_description
1 polymer ?
#
loop_
_entity_poly.entity_id
_entity_poly.type
_entity_poly.pdbx_seq_one_letter_code
_entity_poly.pdbx_strand_id
1 'polypeptide(L)'
;MEQDTSDTILQQASAFQAVFEKTTLQLAQNVSEFNAHGEEGTDPDDIDVKDPAIVAQDLAAQTAFLRKLKFRYLEQNAKAKYITAIVSDIDDAAIVTAEDNNALSVVCGEKKERLRVAKAGLAEVRTNVRTLAPMVEQDYLKLKESAARAATLTQKIIDARLALTRLRHAHPQPRLTIPAAEQRLADQVTEMQVLADNIEQASTKVQGVKGSVKSGTQELEKLRAERAEAEKAVKAACVNEDDGRLVPLYDQHMASLAFHRAVLHITDSQHVSENEIRLTYTVRRRQISITLIFHPNTKWLATATVGGLDELGVDVAEIVDSYIGTNDAHGLVAAVLAMARAAP
;
A
#
# COMPACT_ATOMS: atom_id res chain seq x y z
N MET A 1 -14.06 15.69 20.98
CA MET A 1 -15.14 15.42 21.95
C MET A 1 -15.56 13.96 22.00
N GLU A 2 -16.15 13.33 20.97
CA GLU A 2 -16.54 11.90 21.06
C GLU A 2 -15.35 10.92 21.14
N GLN A 3 -14.21 11.28 20.57
CA GLN A 3 -12.98 10.49 20.69
C GLN A 3 -12.40 10.58 22.10
N ASP A 4 -12.38 11.78 22.69
CA ASP A 4 -11.84 12.01 24.04
C ASP A 4 -12.65 11.28 25.11
N THR A 5 -13.99 11.25 24.99
CA THR A 5 -14.85 10.53 25.93
C THR A 5 -14.71 9.02 25.83
N SER A 6 -14.46 8.48 24.64
CA SER A 6 -14.24 7.04 24.47
C SER A 6 -12.87 6.61 24.98
N ASP A 7 -11.85 7.46 24.85
CA ASP A 7 -10.50 7.17 25.33
C ASP A 7 -10.42 7.24 26.85
N THR A 8 -11.17 8.16 27.49
CA THR A 8 -11.31 8.16 28.95
C THR A 8 -12.03 6.90 29.48
N ILE A 9 -13.05 6.41 28.78
CA ILE A 9 -13.74 5.15 29.16
C ILE A 9 -12.79 3.95 29.04
N LEU A 10 -11.95 3.88 28.00
CA LEU A 10 -10.96 2.81 27.84
C LEU A 10 -9.87 2.86 28.93
N GLN A 11 -9.41 4.06 29.28
CA GLN A 11 -8.47 4.25 30.38
C GLN A 11 -9.08 3.86 31.73
N GLN A 12 -10.35 4.20 31.98
CA GLN A 12 -11.05 3.79 33.19
C GLN A 12 -11.27 2.27 33.25
N ALA A 13 -11.63 1.63 32.13
CA ALA A 13 -11.82 0.18 32.07
C ALA A 13 -10.50 -0.59 32.29
N SER A 14 -9.40 -0.14 31.68
CA SER A 14 -8.08 -0.73 31.89
C SER A 14 -7.53 -0.48 33.30
N ALA A 15 -7.75 0.71 33.87
CA ALA A 15 -7.41 1.00 35.25
C ALA A 15 -8.22 0.13 36.23
N PHE A 16 -9.52 -0.04 35.99
CA PHE A 16 -10.37 -0.93 36.78
C PHE A 16 -9.90 -2.38 36.71
N GLN A 17 -9.54 -2.87 35.51
CA GLN A 17 -9.00 -4.21 35.34
C GLN A 17 -7.68 -4.39 36.09
N ALA A 18 -6.76 -3.42 36.01
CA ALA A 18 -5.49 -3.47 36.74
C ALA A 18 -5.70 -3.45 38.26
N VAL A 19 -6.64 -2.64 38.75
CA VAL A 19 -7.04 -2.65 40.16
C VAL A 19 -7.66 -3.99 40.54
N PHE A 20 -8.54 -4.56 39.71
CA PHE A 20 -9.21 -5.84 39.96
C PHE A 20 -8.23 -7.02 40.00
N GLU A 21 -7.28 -7.07 39.06
CA GLU A 21 -6.20 -8.07 39.04
C GLU A 21 -5.27 -7.93 40.25
N LYS A 22 -5.05 -6.71 40.73
CA LYS A 22 -4.28 -6.44 41.96
C LYS A 22 -5.07 -6.75 43.23
N THR A 23 -6.39 -6.57 43.21
CA THR A 23 -7.32 -6.97 44.27
C THR A 23 -7.84 -8.38 44.02
N THR A 24 -6.95 -9.33 43.76
CA THR A 24 -7.27 -10.73 44.03
C THR A 24 -7.64 -10.80 45.49
N LEU A 25 -8.96 -10.83 45.77
CA LEU A 25 -9.49 -11.37 47.00
C LEU A 25 -9.01 -12.80 47.02
N GLN A 26 -7.85 -12.99 47.63
CA GLN A 26 -7.18 -14.26 47.80
C GLN A 26 -8.00 -15.15 48.75
N LEU A 27 -9.33 -15.17 48.70
CA LEU A 27 -10.14 -16.03 49.56
C LEU A 27 -9.72 -17.49 49.39
N ALA A 28 -9.46 -17.94 48.17
CA ALA A 28 -8.92 -19.28 47.92
C ALA A 28 -7.47 -19.45 48.42
N GLN A 29 -6.63 -18.41 48.30
CA GLN A 29 -5.23 -18.45 48.73
C GLN A 29 -5.11 -18.33 50.25
N ASN A 30 -5.82 -17.40 50.89
CA ASN A 30 -6.04 -17.24 52.32
C ASN A 30 -6.70 -18.47 52.94
N VAL A 31 -7.62 -19.16 52.23
CA VAL A 31 -8.11 -20.49 52.68
C VAL A 31 -6.98 -21.50 52.59
N SER A 32 -6.16 -21.50 51.53
CA SER A 32 -4.99 -22.38 51.43
C SER A 32 -3.89 -22.04 52.45
N GLU A 33 -3.70 -20.77 52.78
CA GLU A 33 -2.72 -20.25 53.74
C GLU A 33 -3.22 -20.44 55.17
N PHE A 34 -4.52 -20.31 55.43
CA PHE A 34 -5.13 -20.71 56.70
C PHE A 34 -5.05 -22.23 56.90
N ASN A 35 -5.21 -23.01 55.83
CA ASN A 35 -4.97 -24.46 55.87
C ASN A 35 -3.46 -24.78 56.01
N ALA A 36 -2.56 -23.96 55.47
CA ALA A 36 -1.11 -24.14 55.59
C ALA A 36 -0.54 -23.63 56.92
N HIS A 37 -1.20 -22.67 57.56
CA HIS A 37 -0.89 -22.17 58.91
C HIS A 37 -1.58 -22.99 60.02
N GLY A 38 -1.94 -24.24 59.73
CA GLY A 38 -2.21 -25.25 60.76
C GLY A 38 -0.95 -25.50 61.60
N GLU A 39 -0.76 -24.66 62.61
CA GLU A 39 0.13 -24.78 63.77
C GLU A 39 1.55 -25.31 63.51
N GLU A 40 2.52 -24.38 63.44
CA GLU A 40 3.92 -24.67 63.77
C GLU A 40 4.00 -25.24 65.19
N GLY A 41 3.89 -26.58 65.33
CA GLY A 41 4.03 -27.21 66.64
C GLY A 41 3.66 -28.69 66.76
N THR A 42 3.08 -29.36 65.75
CA THR A 42 2.70 -30.77 65.90
C THR A 42 3.09 -31.61 64.67
N ASP A 43 3.63 -32.81 64.92
CA ASP A 43 4.30 -33.71 63.98
C ASP A 43 3.58 -33.95 62.62
N PRO A 44 4.34 -34.11 61.51
CA PRO A 44 3.83 -34.07 60.14
C PRO A 44 3.08 -35.31 59.62
N ASP A 45 2.81 -36.32 60.46
CA ASP A 45 2.23 -37.60 60.01
C ASP A 45 0.76 -37.83 60.43
N ASP A 46 0.09 -36.91 61.15
CA ASP A 46 -1.23 -37.20 61.76
C ASP A 46 -2.35 -36.17 61.51
N ILE A 47 -2.11 -35.17 60.66
CA ILE A 47 -3.14 -34.20 60.25
C ILE A 47 -3.22 -34.13 58.74
N ASP A 48 -3.42 -35.31 58.14
CA ASP A 48 -4.04 -35.40 56.83
C ASP A 48 -5.39 -34.67 56.91
N VAL A 49 -5.65 -33.78 55.95
CA VAL A 49 -6.78 -32.83 55.89
C VAL A 49 -8.06 -33.43 56.47
N LYS A 50 -8.29 -33.26 57.78
CA LYS A 50 -9.50 -33.77 58.42
C LYS A 50 -10.63 -32.90 57.90
N ASP A 51 -11.46 -33.50 57.05
CA ASP A 51 -12.75 -32.97 56.65
C ASP A 51 -13.38 -32.22 57.85
N PRO A 52 -13.90 -30.99 57.69
CA PRO A 52 -14.53 -30.25 58.78
C PRO A 52 -15.52 -31.08 59.62
N ALA A 53 -16.12 -32.11 59.02
CA ALA A 53 -16.93 -33.10 59.71
C ALA A 53 -16.16 -33.96 60.74
N ILE A 54 -14.95 -34.42 60.41
CA ILE A 54 -14.07 -35.22 61.28
C ILE A 54 -13.53 -34.34 62.41
N VAL A 55 -13.12 -33.10 62.12
CA VAL A 55 -12.70 -32.15 63.17
C VAL A 55 -13.84 -31.86 64.14
N ALA A 56 -15.07 -31.68 63.63
CA ALA A 56 -16.24 -31.50 64.48
C ALA A 56 -16.52 -32.73 65.36
N GLN A 57 -16.29 -33.94 64.85
CA GLN A 57 -16.42 -35.18 65.60
C GLN A 57 -15.33 -35.32 66.67
N ASP A 58 -14.08 -35.01 66.36
CA ASP A 58 -12.97 -35.02 67.32
C ASP A 58 -13.18 -33.99 68.43
N LEU A 59 -13.64 -32.78 68.09
CA LEU A 59 -13.97 -31.73 69.05
C LEU A 59 -15.16 -32.15 69.94
N ALA A 60 -16.15 -32.84 69.38
CA ALA A 60 -17.24 -33.44 70.15
C ALA A 60 -16.75 -34.54 71.12
N ALA A 61 -15.82 -35.40 70.67
CA ALA A 61 -15.22 -36.45 71.50
C ALA A 61 -14.36 -35.85 72.62
N GLN A 62 -13.51 -34.85 72.31
CA GLN A 62 -12.69 -34.14 73.29
C GLN A 62 -13.54 -33.38 74.31
N THR A 63 -14.61 -32.70 73.87
CA THR A 63 -15.53 -32.04 74.80
C THR A 63 -16.27 -33.02 75.70
N ALA A 64 -16.64 -34.20 75.20
CA ALA A 64 -17.20 -35.28 76.02
C ALA A 64 -16.17 -35.82 77.03
N PHE A 65 -14.91 -36.00 76.62
CA PHE A 65 -13.81 -36.39 77.50
C PHE A 65 -13.56 -35.35 78.59
N LEU A 66 -13.47 -34.06 78.25
CA LEU A 66 -13.31 -32.98 79.22
C LEU A 66 -14.49 -32.86 80.19
N ARG A 67 -15.72 -33.12 79.74
CA ARG A 67 -16.88 -33.24 80.65
C ARG A 67 -16.69 -34.39 81.63
N LYS A 68 -16.29 -35.57 81.15
CA LYS A 68 -16.00 -36.74 82.01
C LYS A 68 -14.86 -36.48 82.98
N LEU A 69 -13.80 -35.81 82.53
CA LEU A 69 -12.66 -35.41 83.36
C LEU A 69 -13.08 -34.41 84.44
N LYS A 70 -13.88 -33.40 84.07
CA LYS A 70 -14.47 -32.45 85.04
C LYS A 70 -15.31 -33.18 86.09
N PHE A 71 -16.16 -34.13 85.69
CA PHE A 71 -16.95 -34.91 86.64
C PHE A 71 -16.06 -35.72 87.59
N ARG A 72 -15.05 -36.42 87.07
CA ARG A 72 -14.08 -37.18 87.89
C ARG A 72 -13.30 -36.27 88.84
N TYR A 73 -12.86 -35.10 88.37
CA TYR A 73 -12.15 -34.13 89.20
C TYR A 73 -13.04 -33.57 90.31
N LEU A 74 -14.29 -33.20 90.00
CA LEU A 74 -15.23 -32.74 91.01
C LEU A 74 -15.55 -33.83 92.03
N GLU A 75 -15.69 -35.08 91.60
CA GLU A 75 -15.90 -36.23 92.48
C GLU A 75 -14.68 -36.49 93.38
N GLN A 76 -13.46 -36.49 92.81
CA GLN A 76 -12.23 -36.67 93.59
C GLN A 76 -11.98 -35.50 94.54
N ASN A 77 -12.23 -34.26 94.12
CA ASN A 77 -12.12 -33.09 94.97
C ASN A 77 -13.16 -33.13 96.10
N ALA A 78 -14.40 -33.54 95.81
CA ALA A 78 -15.40 -33.76 96.86
C ALA A 78 -14.94 -34.84 97.84
N LYS A 79 -14.47 -36.00 97.36
CA LYS A 79 -13.93 -37.08 98.21
C LYS A 79 -12.74 -36.60 99.05
N ALA A 80 -11.79 -35.89 98.46
CA ALA A 80 -10.64 -35.33 99.16
C ALA A 80 -11.08 -34.35 100.24
N LYS A 81 -12.00 -33.42 99.94
CA LYS A 81 -12.58 -32.50 100.93
C LYS A 81 -13.32 -33.23 102.06
N TYR A 82 -14.07 -34.28 101.75
CA TYR A 82 -14.73 -35.12 102.76
C TYR A 82 -13.71 -35.81 103.66
N ILE A 83 -12.67 -36.41 103.09
CA ILE A 83 -11.60 -37.07 103.85
C ILE A 83 -10.88 -36.04 104.72
N THR A 84 -10.49 -34.90 104.16
CA THR A 84 -9.86 -33.82 104.92
C THR A 84 -10.76 -33.37 106.07
N ALA A 85 -12.06 -33.15 105.84
CA ALA A 85 -13.00 -32.76 106.89
C ALA A 85 -13.23 -33.84 107.97
N ILE A 86 -13.06 -35.12 107.65
CA ILE A 86 -13.17 -36.23 108.61
C ILE A 86 -11.85 -36.45 109.36
N VAL A 87 -10.70 -36.20 108.71
CA VAL A 87 -9.35 -36.54 109.21
C VAL A 87 -8.65 -35.35 109.89
N SER A 88 -8.98 -34.10 109.54
CA SER A 88 -8.51 -32.94 110.28
C SER A 88 -9.24 -32.85 111.61
N ASP A 89 -8.51 -32.66 112.71
CA ASP A 89 -9.08 -32.36 114.02
C ASP A 89 -10.05 -31.17 113.89
N ILE A 90 -11.14 -31.23 114.67
CA ILE A 90 -12.37 -30.41 114.54
C ILE A 90 -12.10 -28.88 114.48
N ASP A 91 -10.94 -28.42 114.95
CA ASP A 91 -10.57 -27.02 115.05
C ASP A 91 -9.90 -26.42 113.78
N ASP A 92 -9.40 -27.24 112.85
CA ASP A 92 -8.71 -26.76 111.62
C ASP A 92 -9.43 -27.16 110.32
N ALA A 93 -10.62 -27.76 110.44
CA ALA A 93 -11.50 -27.98 109.31
C ALA A 93 -11.99 -26.62 108.78
N ALA A 94 -11.62 -26.25 107.56
CA ALA A 94 -12.16 -25.07 106.89
C ALA A 94 -13.70 -25.22 106.76
N ILE A 95 -14.43 -24.68 107.71
CA ILE A 95 -15.89 -24.65 107.70
C ILE A 95 -16.27 -23.76 106.52
N VAL A 96 -16.74 -24.36 105.44
CA VAL A 96 -17.30 -23.62 104.31
C VAL A 96 -18.50 -22.86 104.85
N THR A 97 -18.31 -21.57 105.12
CA THR A 97 -19.37 -20.74 105.69
C THR A 97 -20.45 -20.50 104.65
N ALA A 98 -21.68 -20.22 105.10
CA ALA A 98 -22.77 -19.84 104.19
C ALA A 98 -22.41 -18.56 103.40
N GLU A 99 -21.58 -17.69 103.95
CA GLU A 99 -21.10 -16.45 103.34
C GLU A 99 -20.15 -16.73 102.15
N ASP A 100 -19.20 -17.65 102.30
CA ASP A 100 -18.27 -18.03 101.22
C ASP A 100 -19.02 -18.67 100.04
N ASN A 101 -20.03 -19.50 100.33
CA ASN A 101 -20.88 -20.09 99.30
C ASN A 101 -21.69 -19.03 98.55
N ASN A 102 -22.19 -18.01 99.25
CA ASN A 102 -22.91 -16.90 98.64
C ASN A 102 -21.99 -16.04 97.77
N ALA A 103 -20.79 -15.70 98.26
CA ALA A 103 -19.79 -14.95 97.49
C ALA A 103 -19.36 -15.70 96.22
N LEU A 104 -19.12 -17.01 96.32
CA LEU A 104 -18.78 -17.83 95.17
C LEU A 104 -19.95 -17.95 94.18
N SER A 105 -21.19 -18.03 94.67
CA SER A 105 -22.40 -18.05 93.84
C SER A 105 -22.53 -16.78 93.00
N VAL A 106 -22.27 -15.61 93.59
CA VAL A 106 -22.28 -14.32 92.88
C VAL A 106 -21.22 -14.29 91.77
N VAL A 107 -19.95 -14.63 92.10
CA VAL A 107 -18.85 -14.65 91.11
C VAL A 107 -19.10 -15.68 90.00
N CYS A 108 -19.64 -16.85 90.34
CA CYS A 108 -20.04 -17.86 89.35
C CYS A 108 -21.21 -17.37 88.49
N GLY A 109 -22.16 -16.63 89.04
CA GLY A 109 -23.26 -16.00 88.31
C GLY A 109 -22.75 -15.00 87.28
N GLU A 110 -21.88 -14.07 87.68
CA GLU A 110 -21.27 -13.10 86.77
C GLU A 110 -20.47 -13.74 85.64
N LYS A 111 -19.64 -14.76 85.97
CA LYS A 111 -18.86 -15.48 84.96
C LYS A 111 -19.75 -16.24 83.99
N LYS A 112 -20.86 -16.80 84.46
CA LYS A 112 -21.86 -17.46 83.60
C LYS A 112 -22.53 -16.45 82.67
N GLU A 113 -22.88 -15.27 83.16
CA GLU A 113 -23.51 -14.25 82.33
C GLU A 113 -22.54 -13.70 81.27
N ARG A 114 -21.29 -13.42 81.65
CA ARG A 114 -20.23 -13.06 80.71
C ARG A 114 -20.02 -14.12 79.63
N LEU A 115 -20.01 -15.40 80.02
CA LEU A 115 -19.89 -16.51 79.06
C LEU A 115 -21.13 -16.63 78.17
N ARG A 116 -22.33 -16.38 78.69
CA ARG A 116 -23.59 -16.41 77.93
C ARG A 116 -23.58 -15.34 76.84
N VAL A 117 -23.21 -14.11 77.19
CA VAL A 117 -23.09 -12.98 76.25
C VAL A 117 -22.04 -13.28 75.17
N ALA A 118 -20.85 -13.75 75.57
CA ALA A 118 -19.80 -14.11 74.63
C ALA A 118 -20.21 -15.24 73.68
N LYS A 119 -20.92 -16.26 74.18
CA LYS A 119 -21.45 -17.35 73.34
C LYS A 119 -22.52 -16.87 72.36
N ALA A 120 -23.39 -15.96 72.79
CA ALA A 120 -24.40 -15.36 71.92
C ALA A 120 -23.74 -14.54 70.80
N GLY A 121 -22.76 -13.68 71.14
CA GLY A 121 -22.01 -12.90 70.15
C GLY A 121 -21.24 -13.78 69.17
N LEU A 122 -20.59 -14.86 69.65
CA LEU A 122 -19.90 -15.80 68.76
C LEU A 122 -20.87 -16.53 67.83
N ALA A 123 -22.05 -16.91 68.31
CA ALA A 123 -23.08 -17.56 67.49
C ALA A 123 -23.57 -16.61 66.39
N GLU A 124 -23.79 -15.33 66.71
CA GLU A 124 -24.19 -14.31 65.75
C GLU A 124 -23.13 -14.07 64.66
N VAL A 125 -21.86 -13.92 65.05
CA VAL A 125 -20.75 -13.79 64.09
C VAL A 125 -20.66 -15.02 63.21
N ARG A 126 -20.83 -16.23 63.77
CA ARG A 126 -20.82 -17.48 62.99
C ARG A 126 -21.98 -17.54 62.00
N THR A 127 -23.17 -17.09 62.39
CA THR A 127 -24.30 -17.00 61.45
C THR A 127 -24.05 -15.98 60.35
N ASN A 128 -23.49 -14.81 60.70
CA ASN A 128 -23.17 -13.76 59.75
C ASN A 128 -22.10 -14.20 58.75
N VAL A 129 -21.05 -14.90 59.20
CA VAL A 129 -20.03 -15.47 58.31
C VAL A 129 -20.67 -16.50 57.37
N ARG A 130 -21.53 -17.39 57.90
CA ARG A 130 -22.19 -18.41 57.08
C ARG A 130 -23.14 -17.84 56.03
N THR A 131 -23.76 -16.68 56.28
CA THR A 131 -24.67 -16.03 55.32
C THR A 131 -23.94 -15.08 54.38
N LEU A 132 -22.99 -14.28 54.87
CA LEU A 132 -22.29 -13.26 54.07
C LEU A 132 -21.20 -13.86 53.19
N ALA A 133 -20.47 -14.89 53.64
CA ALA A 133 -19.40 -15.51 52.85
C ALA A 133 -19.87 -15.97 51.45
N PRO A 134 -20.97 -16.75 51.31
CA PRO A 134 -21.42 -17.16 49.98
C PRO A 134 -21.94 -16.00 49.13
N MET A 135 -22.50 -14.95 49.74
CA MET A 135 -22.94 -13.76 49.00
C MET A 135 -21.76 -12.99 48.41
N VAL A 136 -20.72 -12.76 49.21
CA VAL A 136 -19.48 -12.09 48.77
C VAL A 136 -18.78 -12.91 47.69
N GLU A 137 -18.74 -14.24 47.83
CA GLU A 137 -18.17 -15.11 46.80
C GLU A 137 -18.95 -15.04 45.48
N GLN A 138 -20.29 -15.10 45.55
CA GLN A 138 -21.13 -14.99 44.36
C GLN A 138 -20.95 -13.64 43.65
N ASP A 139 -20.89 -12.54 44.39
CA ASP A 139 -20.70 -11.21 43.82
C ASP A 139 -19.29 -11.02 43.26
N TYR A 140 -18.27 -11.59 43.91
CA TYR A 140 -16.91 -11.63 43.37
C TYR A 140 -16.86 -12.39 42.04
N LEU A 141 -17.52 -13.55 41.93
CA LEU A 141 -17.58 -14.32 40.68
C LEU A 141 -18.28 -13.54 39.57
N LYS A 142 -19.43 -12.92 39.86
CA LYS A 142 -20.12 -12.05 38.89
C LYS A 142 -19.25 -10.89 38.43
N LEU A 143 -18.52 -10.26 39.36
CA LEU A 143 -17.63 -9.14 39.06
C LEU A 143 -16.43 -9.61 38.22
N LYS A 144 -15.89 -10.79 38.49
CA LYS A 144 -14.83 -11.41 37.69
C LYS A 144 -15.29 -11.69 36.26
N GLU A 145 -16.50 -12.22 36.08
CA GLU A 145 -17.07 -12.45 34.74
C GLU A 145 -17.38 -11.15 33.99
N SER A 146 -17.88 -10.12 34.68
CA SER A 146 -18.13 -8.83 34.05
C SER A 146 -16.82 -8.12 33.68
N ALA A 147 -15.79 -8.19 34.53
CA ALA A 147 -14.45 -7.68 34.25
C ALA A 147 -13.82 -8.39 33.03
N ALA A 148 -13.90 -9.72 32.97
CA ALA A 148 -13.41 -10.48 31.82
C ALA A 148 -14.14 -10.09 30.52
N ARG A 149 -15.47 -9.93 30.57
CA ARG A 149 -16.25 -9.44 29.42
C ARG A 149 -15.83 -8.03 29.00
N ALA A 150 -15.64 -7.12 29.95
CA ALA A 150 -15.16 -5.77 29.67
C ALA A 150 -13.77 -5.78 28.99
N ALA A 151 -12.84 -6.61 29.48
CA ALA A 151 -11.52 -6.80 28.85
C ALA A 151 -11.64 -7.27 27.40
N THR A 152 -12.49 -8.27 27.12
CA THR A 152 -12.70 -8.72 25.73
C THR A 152 -13.32 -7.66 24.82
N LEU A 153 -14.24 -6.84 25.34
CA LEU A 153 -14.88 -5.77 24.58
C LEU A 153 -13.92 -4.62 24.29
N THR A 154 -13.10 -4.22 25.28
CA THR A 154 -12.09 -3.18 25.09
C THR A 154 -11.07 -3.59 24.02
N GLN A 155 -10.60 -4.83 24.02
CA GLN A 155 -9.73 -5.36 22.97
C GLN A 155 -10.40 -5.27 21.58
N LYS A 156 -11.66 -5.72 21.45
CA LYS A 156 -12.41 -5.63 20.18
C LYS A 156 -12.56 -4.19 19.68
N ILE A 157 -12.77 -3.23 20.59
CA ILE A 157 -12.87 -1.80 20.24
C ILE A 157 -11.53 -1.30 19.69
N ILE A 158 -10.42 -1.66 20.34
CA ILE A 158 -9.07 -1.28 19.88
C ILE A 158 -8.78 -1.88 18.50
N ASP A 159 -9.10 -3.16 18.29
CA ASP A 159 -8.91 -3.84 17.01
C ASP A 159 -9.75 -3.21 15.90
N ALA A 160 -11.02 -2.91 16.18
CA ALA A 160 -11.92 -2.24 15.24
C ALA A 160 -11.43 -0.82 14.88
N ARG A 161 -10.89 -0.08 15.86
CA ARG A 161 -10.28 1.23 15.63
C ARG A 161 -9.03 1.14 14.77
N LEU A 162 -8.16 0.17 15.03
CA LEU A 162 -6.99 -0.10 14.19
C LEU A 162 -7.41 -0.46 12.76
N ALA A 163 -8.44 -1.30 12.60
CA ALA A 163 -8.98 -1.63 11.29
C ALA A 163 -9.53 -0.40 10.56
N LEU A 164 -10.29 0.46 11.24
CA LEU A 164 -10.78 1.72 10.69
C LEU A 164 -9.62 2.63 10.26
N THR A 165 -8.59 2.80 11.10
CA THR A 165 -7.41 3.62 10.78
C THR A 165 -6.65 3.07 9.57
N ARG A 166 -6.49 1.74 9.47
CA ARG A 166 -5.91 1.08 8.29
C ARG A 166 -6.74 1.35 7.04
N LEU A 167 -8.06 1.23 7.12
CA LEU A 167 -8.97 1.60 6.03
C LEU A 167 -8.86 3.09 5.67
N ARG A 168 -8.66 3.97 6.66
CA ARG A 168 -8.44 5.40 6.41
C ARG A 168 -7.11 5.68 5.71
N HIS A 169 -6.07 4.94 6.02
CA HIS A 169 -4.77 5.06 5.35
C HIS A 169 -4.77 4.46 3.95
N ALA A 170 -5.39 3.28 3.77
CA ALA A 170 -5.49 2.62 2.47
C ALA A 170 -6.34 3.41 1.46
N HIS A 171 -7.30 4.20 1.96
CA HIS A 171 -8.16 5.06 1.16
C HIS A 171 -8.15 6.50 1.68
N PRO A 172 -7.13 7.31 1.29
CA PRO A 172 -7.04 8.73 1.63
C PRO A 172 -8.24 9.51 1.08
N GLN A 173 -8.56 10.65 1.69
CA GLN A 173 -9.62 11.54 1.21
C GLN A 173 -9.33 12.05 -0.23
N PRO A 174 -10.37 12.30 -1.06
CA PRO A 174 -11.77 12.53 -0.71
C PRO A 174 -12.61 11.25 -0.66
N ARG A 175 -13.28 11.02 0.47
CA ARG A 175 -14.26 9.94 0.59
C ARG A 175 -15.51 10.38 -0.15
N LEU A 176 -15.89 9.65 -1.18
CA LEU A 176 -17.20 9.79 -1.80
C LEU A 176 -18.23 9.44 -0.73
N THR A 177 -18.94 10.44 -0.24
CA THR A 177 -20.20 10.22 0.48
C THR A 177 -21.14 9.47 -0.48
N ILE A 178 -22.07 8.66 0.02
CA ILE A 178 -23.07 7.96 -0.82
C ILE A 178 -23.64 8.87 -1.93
N PRO A 179 -24.09 10.11 -1.66
CA PRO A 179 -24.56 11.01 -2.72
C PRO A 179 -23.47 11.42 -3.72
N ALA A 180 -22.22 11.61 -3.28
CA ALA A 180 -21.12 11.92 -4.18
C ALA A 180 -20.72 10.70 -5.04
N ALA A 181 -20.83 9.48 -4.51
CA ALA A 181 -20.63 8.25 -5.26
C ALA A 181 -21.72 8.04 -6.32
N GLU A 182 -22.97 8.30 -5.97
CA GLU A 182 -24.10 8.29 -6.92
C GLU A 182 -23.92 9.33 -8.02
N GLN A 183 -23.45 10.53 -7.68
CA GLN A 183 -23.13 11.56 -8.67
C GLN A 183 -21.98 11.14 -9.60
N ARG A 184 -20.87 10.63 -9.05
CA ARG A 184 -19.77 10.08 -9.86
C ARG A 184 -20.23 8.95 -10.78
N LEU A 185 -21.13 8.09 -10.31
CA LEU A 185 -21.69 7.02 -11.12
C LEU A 185 -22.54 7.58 -12.27
N ALA A 186 -23.37 8.59 -12.00
CA ALA A 186 -24.15 9.28 -13.02
C ALA A 186 -23.23 9.94 -14.06
N ASP A 187 -22.19 10.66 -13.62
CA ASP A 187 -21.19 11.26 -14.50
C ASP A 187 -20.51 10.21 -15.38
N GLN A 188 -20.08 9.08 -14.80
CA GLN A 188 -19.47 7.97 -15.54
C GLN A 188 -20.42 7.34 -16.56
N VAL A 189 -21.71 7.20 -16.23
CA VAL A 189 -22.71 6.72 -17.18
C VAL A 189 -22.84 7.70 -18.35
N THR A 190 -22.84 9.01 -18.10
CA THR A 190 -22.87 9.99 -19.19
C THR A 190 -21.61 9.97 -20.04
N GLU A 191 -20.43 9.81 -19.43
CA GLU A 191 -19.16 9.68 -20.16
C GLU A 191 -19.15 8.41 -21.02
N MET A 192 -19.65 7.29 -20.49
CA MET A 192 -19.79 6.05 -21.24
C MET A 192 -20.74 6.19 -22.43
N GLN A 193 -21.86 6.91 -22.25
CA GLN A 193 -22.80 7.18 -23.34
C GLN A 193 -22.12 7.99 -24.44
N VAL A 194 -21.41 9.07 -24.10
CA VAL A 194 -20.68 9.91 -25.07
C VAL A 194 -19.60 9.10 -25.79
N LEU A 195 -18.87 8.25 -25.08
CA LEU A 195 -17.86 7.37 -25.70
C LEU A 195 -18.51 6.34 -26.63
N ALA A 196 -19.65 5.77 -26.27
CA ALA A 196 -20.39 4.85 -27.12
C ALA A 196 -20.87 5.55 -28.40
N ASP A 197 -21.43 6.76 -28.29
CA ASP A 197 -21.87 7.57 -29.43
C ASP A 197 -20.68 7.90 -30.35
N ASN A 198 -19.51 8.23 -29.77
CA ASN A 198 -18.28 8.47 -30.53
C ASN A 198 -17.79 7.22 -31.26
N ILE A 199 -17.91 6.04 -30.65
CA ILE A 199 -17.58 4.75 -31.29
C ILE A 199 -18.54 4.49 -32.46
N GLU A 200 -19.83 4.75 -32.30
CA GLU A 200 -20.81 4.58 -33.38
C GLU A 200 -20.55 5.56 -34.53
N GLN A 201 -20.25 6.82 -34.24
CA GLN A 201 -19.84 7.81 -35.25
C GLN A 201 -18.53 7.41 -35.95
N ALA A 202 -17.55 6.88 -35.23
CA ALA A 202 -16.33 6.37 -35.84
C ALA A 202 -16.61 5.15 -36.74
N SER A 203 -17.47 4.23 -36.29
CA SER A 203 -17.89 3.05 -37.04
C SER A 203 -18.60 3.42 -38.35
N THR A 204 -19.53 4.38 -38.31
CA THR A 204 -20.22 4.87 -39.51
C THR A 204 -19.25 5.54 -40.49
N LYS A 205 -18.29 6.34 -40.00
CA LYS A 205 -17.21 6.90 -40.83
C LYS A 205 -16.35 5.81 -41.47
N VAL A 206 -15.96 4.78 -40.71
CA VAL A 206 -15.20 3.62 -41.23
C VAL A 206 -15.99 2.88 -42.31
N GLN A 207 -17.30 2.67 -42.10
CA GLN A 207 -18.17 2.07 -43.12
C GLN A 207 -18.26 2.93 -44.38
N GLY A 208 -18.39 4.25 -44.23
CA GLY A 208 -18.38 5.20 -45.35
C GLY A 208 -17.08 5.15 -46.14
N VAL A 209 -15.93 5.22 -45.47
CA VAL A 209 -14.61 5.12 -46.11
C VAL A 209 -14.43 3.76 -46.78
N LYS A 210 -14.84 2.66 -46.13
CA LYS A 210 -14.82 1.32 -46.75
C LYS A 210 -15.68 1.27 -48.01
N GLY A 211 -16.83 1.96 -48.02
CA GLY A 211 -17.66 2.14 -49.21
C GLY A 211 -16.93 2.86 -50.34
N SER A 212 -16.34 4.03 -50.05
CA SER A 212 -15.56 4.80 -51.03
C SER A 212 -14.32 4.06 -51.53
N VAL A 213 -13.64 3.29 -50.68
CA VAL A 213 -12.52 2.44 -51.09
C VAL A 213 -13.01 1.34 -52.02
N LYS A 214 -14.14 0.69 -51.73
CA LYS A 214 -14.71 -0.33 -52.62
C LYS A 214 -15.08 0.25 -53.99
N SER A 215 -15.74 1.40 -54.04
CA SER A 215 -16.06 2.06 -55.33
C SER A 215 -14.78 2.45 -56.07
N GLY A 216 -13.81 3.05 -55.38
CA GLY A 216 -12.51 3.40 -55.97
C GLY A 216 -11.75 2.18 -56.49
N THR A 217 -11.79 1.03 -55.80
CA THR A 217 -11.18 -0.22 -56.29
C THR A 217 -11.88 -0.75 -57.54
N GLN A 218 -13.22 -0.66 -57.61
CA GLN A 218 -13.98 -1.06 -58.80
C GLN A 218 -13.67 -0.15 -60.00
N GLU A 219 -13.55 1.16 -59.77
CA GLU A 219 -13.13 2.12 -60.80
C GLU A 219 -11.69 1.86 -61.27
N LEU A 220 -10.77 1.58 -60.34
CA LEU A 220 -9.40 1.20 -60.69
C LEU A 220 -9.33 -0.10 -61.50
N GLU A 221 -10.16 -1.09 -61.20
CA GLU A 221 -10.25 -2.32 -61.98
C GLU A 221 -10.79 -2.07 -63.40
N LYS A 222 -11.82 -1.22 -63.53
CA LYS A 222 -12.32 -0.77 -64.84
C LYS A 222 -11.24 -0.06 -65.65
N LEU A 223 -10.58 0.93 -65.05
CA LEU A 223 -9.49 1.66 -65.68
C LEU A 223 -8.30 0.77 -66.03
N ARG A 224 -8.00 -0.27 -65.22
CA ARG A 224 -7.00 -1.28 -65.57
C ARG A 224 -7.41 -2.10 -66.78
N ALA A 225 -8.67 -2.48 -66.88
CA ALA A 225 -9.18 -3.20 -68.05
C ALA A 225 -9.11 -2.32 -69.31
N GLU A 226 -9.58 -1.07 -69.22
CA GLU A 226 -9.49 -0.09 -70.30
C GLU A 226 -8.04 0.19 -70.71
N ARG A 227 -7.13 0.36 -69.74
CA ARG A 227 -5.69 0.50 -69.99
C ARG A 227 -5.12 -0.74 -70.68
N ALA A 228 -5.48 -1.94 -70.25
CA ALA A 228 -4.99 -3.16 -70.88
C ALA A 228 -5.50 -3.31 -72.33
N GLU A 229 -6.72 -2.86 -72.61
CA GLU A 229 -7.25 -2.79 -73.98
C GLU A 229 -6.54 -1.72 -74.82
N ALA A 230 -6.34 -0.52 -74.26
CA ALA A 230 -5.61 0.56 -74.92
C ALA A 230 -4.14 0.17 -75.18
N GLU A 231 -3.45 -0.47 -74.23
CA GLU A 231 -2.10 -0.97 -74.43
C GLU A 231 -2.03 -2.09 -75.47
N LYS A 232 -3.05 -2.96 -75.57
CA LYS A 232 -3.14 -3.92 -76.68
C LYS A 232 -3.33 -3.20 -78.02
N ALA A 233 -4.15 -2.15 -78.07
CA ALA A 233 -4.36 -1.35 -79.27
C ALA A 233 -3.08 -0.61 -79.68
N VAL A 234 -2.36 -0.01 -78.72
CA VAL A 234 -1.07 0.65 -78.94
C VAL A 234 -0.01 -0.35 -79.35
N LYS A 235 0.10 -1.53 -78.72
CA LYS A 235 1.04 -2.57 -79.18
C LYS A 235 0.71 -3.04 -80.60
N ALA A 236 -0.57 -3.18 -80.95
CA ALA A 236 -0.97 -3.50 -82.33
C ALA A 236 -0.64 -2.36 -83.32
N ALA A 237 -0.64 -1.10 -82.87
CA ALA A 237 -0.23 0.05 -83.68
C ALA A 237 1.30 0.19 -83.79
N CYS A 238 2.04 0.05 -82.68
CA CYS A 238 3.50 0.15 -82.61
C CYS A 238 4.24 -1.01 -83.29
N VAL A 239 3.62 -2.19 -83.47
CA VAL A 239 4.20 -3.25 -84.34
C VAL A 239 4.39 -2.75 -85.78
N ASN A 240 3.75 -1.64 -86.18
CA ASN A 240 3.94 -1.01 -87.49
C ASN A 240 4.84 0.25 -87.46
N GLU A 241 5.30 0.72 -86.30
CA GLU A 241 6.03 2.00 -86.13
C GLU A 241 7.39 1.88 -85.41
N ASP A 242 7.97 0.68 -85.32
CA ASP A 242 9.42 0.53 -85.06
C ASP A 242 10.20 0.96 -86.32
N ASP A 243 10.27 2.27 -86.58
CA ASP A 243 11.14 2.84 -87.61
C ASP A 243 12.60 2.69 -87.15
N GLY A 244 13.19 1.52 -87.40
CA GLY A 244 14.56 1.13 -87.04
C GLY A 244 15.66 2.02 -87.62
N ARG A 245 15.30 3.12 -88.31
CA ARG A 245 16.18 4.20 -88.77
C ARG A 245 16.51 5.21 -87.67
N LEU A 246 15.70 5.33 -86.63
CA LEU A 246 15.90 6.32 -85.57
C LEU A 246 17.00 5.92 -84.58
N VAL A 247 17.17 4.61 -84.34
CA VAL A 247 18.21 4.08 -83.43
C VAL A 247 19.63 4.36 -83.95
N PRO A 248 19.97 4.10 -85.23
CA PRO A 248 21.28 4.47 -85.78
C PRO A 248 21.56 5.97 -85.77
N LEU A 249 20.53 6.81 -85.99
CA LEU A 249 20.67 8.27 -85.94
C LEU A 249 20.96 8.75 -84.52
N TYR A 250 20.25 8.20 -83.54
CA TYR A 250 20.51 8.50 -82.13
C TYR A 250 21.94 8.09 -81.73
N ASP A 251 22.41 6.92 -82.15
CA ASP A 251 23.77 6.44 -81.88
C ASP A 251 24.85 7.27 -82.59
N GLN A 252 24.57 7.76 -83.80
CA GLN A 252 25.46 8.67 -84.52
C GLN A 252 25.57 10.04 -83.82
N HIS A 253 24.45 10.60 -83.35
CA HIS A 253 24.43 11.87 -82.60
C HIS A 253 25.09 11.72 -81.22
N MET A 254 24.73 10.66 -80.50
CA MET A 254 25.57 9.80 -79.67
C MET A 254 27.08 10.08 -79.71
N ALA A 255 27.69 9.43 -80.69
CA ALA A 255 29.11 9.41 -80.94
C ALA A 255 29.67 10.78 -81.33
N SER A 256 28.92 11.58 -82.10
CA SER A 256 29.32 12.94 -82.50
C SER A 256 29.47 13.86 -81.28
N LEU A 257 28.51 13.84 -80.34
CA LEU A 257 28.58 14.63 -79.11
C LEU A 257 29.72 14.18 -78.19
N ALA A 258 29.98 12.86 -78.11
CA ALA A 258 31.13 12.34 -77.38
C ALA A 258 32.47 12.81 -77.98
N PHE A 259 32.58 12.81 -79.32
CA PHE A 259 33.76 13.32 -80.03
C PHE A 259 33.96 14.83 -79.79
N HIS A 260 32.91 15.64 -79.92
CA HIS A 260 32.97 17.08 -79.67
C HIS A 260 33.37 17.39 -78.21
N ARG A 261 32.86 16.63 -77.23
CA ARG A 261 33.29 16.74 -75.82
C ARG A 261 34.78 16.43 -75.65
N ALA A 262 35.27 15.38 -76.29
CA ALA A 262 36.68 15.01 -76.22
C ALA A 262 37.61 16.08 -76.84
N VAL A 263 37.26 16.62 -78.01
CA VAL A 263 38.04 17.67 -78.70
C VAL A 263 38.10 18.96 -77.89
N LEU A 264 37.01 19.33 -77.22
CA LEU A 264 36.93 20.54 -76.41
C LEU A 264 37.43 20.34 -74.97
N HIS A 265 37.92 19.15 -74.62
CA HIS A 265 38.31 18.76 -73.26
C HIS A 265 37.23 19.03 -72.20
N ILE A 266 35.95 18.94 -72.60
CA ILE A 266 34.81 19.01 -71.69
C ILE A 266 34.74 17.68 -70.96
N THR A 267 34.93 17.73 -69.64
CA THR A 267 34.89 16.54 -68.78
C THR A 267 33.47 16.27 -68.33
N ASP A 268 32.72 17.32 -68.01
CA ASP A 268 31.33 17.21 -67.61
C ASP A 268 30.52 18.45 -68.04
N SER A 269 29.25 18.23 -68.38
CA SER A 269 28.29 19.28 -68.73
C SER A 269 26.99 19.00 -67.98
N GLN A 270 26.71 19.78 -66.94
CA GLN A 270 25.51 19.62 -66.12
C GLN A 270 24.55 20.77 -66.35
N HIS A 271 23.29 20.44 -66.52
CA HIS A 271 22.19 21.39 -66.55
C HIS A 271 21.53 21.37 -65.17
N VAL A 272 21.95 22.29 -64.30
CA VAL A 272 21.58 22.28 -62.86
C VAL A 272 20.15 22.79 -62.67
N SER A 273 19.70 23.70 -63.55
CA SER A 273 18.36 24.27 -63.58
C SER A 273 18.04 24.71 -65.01
N GLU A 274 16.77 25.06 -65.31
CA GLU A 274 16.34 25.58 -66.62
C GLU A 274 17.19 26.75 -67.15
N ASN A 275 17.86 27.46 -66.23
CA ASN A 275 18.60 28.69 -66.51
C ASN A 275 20.08 28.59 -66.14
N GLU A 276 20.58 27.44 -65.69
CA GLU A 276 21.96 27.28 -65.23
C GLU A 276 22.66 26.13 -65.94
N ILE A 277 23.76 26.46 -66.63
CA ILE A 277 24.64 25.50 -67.30
C ILE A 277 26.00 25.53 -66.62
N ARG A 278 26.45 24.37 -66.13
CA ARG A 278 27.77 24.18 -65.54
C ARG A 278 28.63 23.34 -66.46
N LEU A 279 29.75 23.90 -66.89
CA LEU A 279 30.71 23.27 -67.78
C LEU A 279 32.02 23.05 -67.04
N THR A 280 32.49 21.82 -66.99
CA THR A 280 33.77 21.47 -66.35
C THR A 280 34.77 21.07 -67.41
N TYR A 281 35.87 21.82 -67.50
CA TYR A 281 36.96 21.60 -68.45
C TYR A 281 38.20 21.09 -67.74
N THR A 282 38.96 20.22 -68.40
CA THR A 282 40.29 19.84 -67.95
C THR A 282 41.35 20.47 -68.84
N VAL A 283 42.12 21.43 -68.30
CA VAL A 283 43.20 22.12 -69.02
C VAL A 283 44.52 21.88 -68.29
N ARG A 284 45.53 21.31 -68.97
CA ARG A 284 46.88 21.03 -68.42
C ARG A 284 46.87 20.32 -67.04
N ARG A 285 45.95 19.33 -66.88
CA ARG A 285 45.71 18.56 -65.63
C ARG A 285 45.02 19.32 -64.48
N ARG A 286 44.49 20.52 -64.73
CA ARG A 286 43.68 21.29 -63.77
C ARG A 286 42.22 21.29 -64.21
N GLN A 287 41.29 21.35 -63.25
CA GLN A 287 39.86 21.44 -63.52
C GLN A 287 39.40 22.89 -63.41
N ILE A 288 38.70 23.36 -64.45
CA ILE A 288 38.11 24.71 -64.51
C ILE A 288 36.61 24.53 -64.65
N SER A 289 35.85 25.12 -63.75
CA SER A 289 34.40 25.08 -63.78
C SER A 289 33.86 26.44 -64.22
N ILE A 290 33.11 26.49 -65.32
CA ILE A 290 32.43 27.70 -65.79
C ILE A 290 30.94 27.47 -65.59
N THR A 291 30.30 28.31 -64.78
CA THR A 291 28.86 28.30 -64.59
C THR A 291 28.26 29.51 -65.30
N LEU A 292 27.34 29.26 -66.23
CA LEU A 292 26.63 30.26 -66.99
C LEU A 292 25.18 30.30 -66.50
N ILE A 293 24.74 31.47 -66.06
CA ILE A 293 23.38 31.71 -65.58
C ILE A 293 22.68 32.63 -66.59
N PHE A 294 21.56 32.17 -67.13
CA PHE A 294 20.76 32.88 -68.12
C PHE A 294 19.49 33.47 -67.50
N HIS A 295 18.97 34.54 -68.07
CA HIS A 295 17.65 35.05 -67.68
C HIS A 295 16.53 34.12 -68.20
N PRO A 296 15.54 33.75 -67.36
CA PRO A 296 14.51 32.75 -67.69
C PRO A 296 13.72 33.03 -68.97
N ASN A 297 13.48 34.31 -69.27
CA ASN A 297 12.58 34.70 -70.36
C ASN A 297 13.31 35.18 -71.61
N THR A 298 14.54 35.72 -71.47
CA THR A 298 15.27 36.35 -72.58
C THR A 298 16.40 35.50 -73.11
N LYS A 299 16.82 34.43 -72.39
CA LYS A 299 18.02 33.62 -72.70
C LYS A 299 19.31 34.44 -72.81
N TRP A 300 19.32 35.66 -72.25
CA TRP A 300 20.52 36.48 -72.16
C TRP A 300 21.36 36.01 -70.98
N LEU A 301 22.68 36.04 -71.14
CA LEU A 301 23.61 35.73 -70.07
C LEU A 301 23.44 36.77 -68.96
N ALA A 302 22.93 36.34 -67.80
CA ALA A 302 22.69 37.20 -66.65
C ALA A 302 23.96 37.31 -65.78
N THR A 303 24.69 36.22 -65.66
CA THR A 303 25.91 36.11 -64.84
C THR A 303 26.71 34.91 -65.30
N ALA A 304 28.03 34.99 -65.17
CA ALA A 304 28.89 33.84 -65.27
C ALA A 304 29.84 33.80 -64.07
N THR A 305 30.06 32.61 -63.53
CA THR A 305 31.06 32.39 -62.48
C THR A 305 32.10 31.41 -62.98
N VAL A 306 33.36 31.74 -62.74
CA VAL A 306 34.50 30.94 -63.18
C VAL A 306 35.24 30.48 -61.93
N GLY A 307 35.31 29.16 -61.73
CA GLY A 307 36.02 28.52 -60.63
C GLY A 307 37.29 27.82 -61.12
N GLY A 308 38.33 27.84 -60.28
CA GLY A 308 39.63 27.19 -60.55
C GLY A 308 40.67 28.10 -61.21
N LEU A 309 40.34 29.33 -61.61
CA LEU A 309 41.31 30.34 -62.05
C LEU A 309 41.82 31.25 -60.92
N ASP A 310 41.10 31.36 -59.81
CA ASP A 310 41.54 32.15 -58.65
C ASP A 310 42.86 31.65 -58.05
N GLU A 311 43.09 30.33 -58.13
CA GLU A 311 44.36 29.69 -57.71
C GLU A 311 45.57 30.13 -58.55
N LEU A 312 45.33 30.73 -59.72
CA LEU A 312 46.36 31.24 -60.64
C LEU A 312 46.60 32.75 -60.50
N GLY A 313 45.89 33.43 -59.60
CA GLY A 313 45.99 34.88 -59.42
C GLY A 313 45.51 35.69 -60.62
N VAL A 314 44.71 35.08 -61.50
CA VAL A 314 44.15 35.70 -62.69
C VAL A 314 42.77 36.24 -62.36
N ASP A 315 42.63 37.57 -62.33
CA ASP A 315 41.32 38.20 -62.18
C ASP A 315 40.56 38.13 -63.51
N VAL A 316 39.39 37.52 -63.49
CA VAL A 316 38.53 37.26 -64.66
C VAL A 316 37.27 38.13 -64.63
N ALA A 317 37.07 38.95 -63.58
CA ALA A 317 35.85 39.71 -63.36
C ALA A 317 35.56 40.70 -64.50
N GLU A 318 36.56 41.49 -64.92
CA GLU A 318 36.39 42.49 -66.00
C GLU A 318 36.04 41.84 -67.35
N ILE A 319 36.59 40.66 -67.61
CA ILE A 319 36.36 39.91 -68.85
C ILE A 319 34.94 39.34 -68.84
N VAL A 320 34.54 38.71 -67.72
CA VAL A 320 33.19 38.21 -67.51
C VAL A 320 32.15 39.32 -67.75
N ASP A 321 32.34 40.49 -67.14
CA ASP A 321 31.43 41.62 -67.28
C ASP A 321 31.36 42.15 -68.73
N SER A 322 32.50 42.19 -69.43
CA SER A 322 32.54 42.62 -70.83
C SER A 322 31.74 41.70 -71.76
N TYR A 323 31.86 40.37 -71.57
CA TYR A 323 31.15 39.38 -72.40
C TYR A 323 29.69 39.18 -71.98
N ILE A 324 29.34 39.47 -70.72
CA ILE A 324 27.93 39.61 -70.28
C ILE A 324 27.29 40.79 -71.01
N GLY A 325 27.99 41.93 -71.09
CA GLY A 325 27.51 43.12 -71.79
C GLY A 325 27.24 42.92 -73.29
N THR A 326 28.03 42.06 -73.96
CA THR A 326 27.85 41.71 -75.38
C THR A 326 26.99 40.46 -75.60
N ASN A 327 26.54 39.80 -74.53
CA ASN A 327 25.77 38.54 -74.55
C ASN A 327 26.43 37.42 -75.39
N ASP A 328 27.76 37.30 -75.30
CA ASP A 328 28.51 36.26 -76.02
C ASP A 328 29.07 35.20 -75.06
N ALA A 329 28.24 34.21 -74.74
CA ALA A 329 28.61 33.12 -73.83
C ALA A 329 29.70 32.21 -74.40
N HIS A 330 29.76 32.03 -75.72
CA HIS A 330 30.79 31.20 -76.35
C HIS A 330 32.14 31.92 -76.36
N GLY A 331 32.15 33.21 -76.68
CA GLY A 331 33.31 34.08 -76.57
C GLY A 331 33.89 34.11 -75.16
N LEU A 332 33.02 34.20 -74.15
CA LEU A 332 33.43 34.13 -72.74
C LEU A 332 34.15 32.81 -72.42
N VAL A 333 33.55 31.67 -72.76
CA VAL A 333 34.16 30.35 -72.51
C VAL A 333 35.52 30.24 -73.22
N ALA A 334 35.60 30.67 -74.47
CA ALA A 334 36.84 30.65 -75.23
C ALA A 334 37.94 31.54 -74.62
N ALA A 335 37.57 32.75 -74.17
CA ALA A 335 38.49 33.69 -73.52
C ALA A 335 39.01 33.14 -72.18
N VAL A 336 38.12 32.62 -71.34
CA VAL A 336 38.47 32.00 -70.05
C VAL A 336 39.42 30.80 -70.25
N LEU A 337 39.12 29.94 -71.23
CA LEU A 337 39.99 28.79 -71.54
C LEU A 337 41.32 29.22 -72.15
N ALA A 338 41.36 30.29 -72.95
CA ALA A 338 42.59 30.83 -73.50
C ALA A 338 43.50 31.39 -72.39
N MET A 339 42.93 32.13 -71.43
CA MET A 339 43.66 32.63 -70.25
C MET A 339 44.18 31.48 -69.40
N ALA A 340 43.36 30.47 -69.14
CA ALA A 340 43.79 29.30 -68.38
C ALA A 340 44.89 28.49 -69.07
N ARG A 341 44.96 28.52 -70.41
CA ARG A 341 46.07 27.93 -71.19
C ARG A 341 47.31 28.83 -71.22
N ALA A 342 47.16 30.14 -71.13
CA ALA A 342 48.27 31.10 -71.15
C ALA A 342 48.94 31.27 -69.77
N ALA A 343 48.19 31.06 -68.68
CA ALA A 343 48.71 31.04 -67.33
C ALA A 343 49.76 29.92 -67.15
N PRO A 344 50.88 30.18 -66.45
CA PRO A 344 51.96 29.21 -66.26
C PRO A 344 51.59 27.98 -65.41
#